data_AF-A0A8T6G008-F1
#
_entry.id   AF-A0A8T6G008-F1
#
_cell.length_a   1.000
_cell.length_b   1.000
_cell.length_c   1.000
_cell.angle_alpha   90.00
_cell.angle_beta   90.00
_cell.angle_gamma   90.00
#
_symmetry.space_group_name_H-M   'P 1'
#
loop_
_entity.id
_entity.type
_entity.pdbx_description
1 polymer ?
#
loop_
_entity_poly.entity_id
_entity_poly.type
_entity_poly.pdbx_seq_one_letter_code
_entity_poly.pdbx_strand_id
1 'polypeptide(L)' 'MPRPRVSLIFTVRNEEEALPALLNSLEEQSRPPDEIVIADGGSTDGTVPLLRAYAAARQRSVIPAKAGIQSRVILLELPG' A
#
# COMPACT_ATOMS: atom_id res chain seq x y z
N MET A 1 -13.43 -13.98 21.87
CA MET A 1 -12.17 -14.48 21.29
C MET A 1 -11.32 -13.28 20.90
N PRO A 2 -9.99 -13.29 21.09
CA PRO A 2 -9.15 -12.17 20.67
C PRO A 2 -9.23 -11.98 19.16
N ARG A 3 -9.32 -10.72 18.72
CA ARG A 3 -9.32 -10.37 17.30
C ARG A 3 -7.91 -10.64 16.73
N PRO A 4 -7.74 -11.49 15.70
CA PRO A 4 -6.44 -11.72 15.10
C PRO A 4 -5.95 -10.43 14.43
N ARG A 5 -4.64 -10.19 14.48
CA ARG A 5 -4.00 -9.17 13.63
C ARG A 5 -3.90 -9.67 12.20
N VAL A 6 -4.18 -8.80 11.24
CA VAL A 6 -4.22 -9.11 9.81
C VAL A 6 -3.35 -8.10 9.06
N SER A 7 -2.36 -8.61 8.33
CA SER A 7 -1.61 -7.84 7.34
C SER A 7 -2.11 -8.15 5.94
N LEU A 8 -2.41 -7.12 5.15
CA LEU A 8 -2.71 -7.25 3.73
C LEU A 8 -1.46 -6.96 2.91
N ILE A 9 -1.07 -7.89 2.04
CA ILE A 9 0.14 -7.75 1.22
C ILE A 9 -0.24 -7.89 -0.25
N PHE A 10 0.16 -6.94 -1.10
CA PHE A 10 -0.05 -7.03 -2.55
C PHE A 10 1.06 -6.35 -3.34
N THR A 11 1.18 -6.73 -4.61
CA THR A 11 2.13 -6.16 -5.57
C THR A 11 1.41 -5.30 -6.60
N VAL A 12 2.06 -4.23 -7.07
CA VAL A 12 1.53 -3.38 -8.14
C VAL A 12 2.59 -3.15 -9.22
N ARG A 13 2.16 -2.95 -10.47
CA ARG A 13 3.04 -2.52 -11.56
C ARG A 13 2.21 -1.81 -12.63
N ASN A 14 2.46 -0.53 -12.82
CA ASN A 14 1.75 0.31 -13.79
C ASN A 14 0.21 0.29 -13.61
N GLU A 15 -0.24 0.55 -12.39
CA GLU A 15 -1.64 0.52 -11.97
C GLU A 15 -2.23 1.93 -11.76
N GLU A 16 -1.69 2.98 -12.40
CA GLU A 16 -2.15 4.36 -12.17
C GLU A 16 -3.67 4.52 -12.29
N GLU A 17 -4.30 3.82 -13.24
CA GLU A 17 -5.74 3.88 -13.48
C GLU A 17 -6.58 3.07 -12.47
N ALA A 18 -6.11 1.88 -12.07
CA ALA A 18 -6.86 0.97 -11.20
C ALA A 18 -6.62 1.22 -9.71
N LEU A 19 -5.45 1.77 -9.36
CA LEU A 19 -5.02 1.97 -8.00
C LEU A 19 -5.99 2.83 -7.17
N PRO A 20 -6.58 3.94 -7.66
CA PRO A 20 -7.56 4.71 -6.90
C PRO A 20 -8.78 3.89 -6.46
N ALA A 21 -9.29 3.01 -7.32
CA ALA A 21 -10.43 2.15 -6.99
C ALA A 21 -10.07 1.12 -5.90
N LEU A 22 -8.88 0.51 -6.00
CA LEU A 22 -8.35 -0.38 -4.97
C LEU A 22 -8.23 0.36 -3.63
N LEU A 23 -7.58 1.52 -3.61
CA LEU A 23 -7.40 2.32 -2.40
C LEU A 23 -8.73 2.73 -1.76
N ASN A 24 -9.75 3.09 -2.55
CA ASN A 24 -11.09 3.38 -2.04
C ASN A 24 -11.74 2.14 -1.43
N SER A 25 -11.65 0.98 -2.09
CA SER A 25 -12.22 -0.26 -1.56
C SER A 25 -11.61 -0.70 -0.22
N LEU A 26 -10.34 -0.35 0.03
CA LEU A 26 -9.66 -0.60 1.30
C LEU A 26 -10.24 0.26 2.44
N GLU A 27 -10.63 1.50 2.14
CA GLU A 27 -11.29 2.39 3.11
C GLU A 27 -12.72 1.95 3.42
N GLU A 28 -13.40 1.31 2.47
CA GLU A 28 -14.78 0.86 2.60
C GLU A 28 -14.92 -0.50 3.32
N GLN A 29 -13.80 -1.15 3.68
CA GLN A 29 -13.85 -2.43 4.37
C GLN A 29 -14.47 -2.28 5.77
N SER A 30 -15.48 -3.11 6.07
CA SER A 30 -16.10 -3.19 7.40
C SER A 30 -15.10 -3.57 8.50
N ARG A 31 -13.99 -4.23 8.12
CA ARG A 31 -12.84 -4.49 8.98
C ARG A 31 -11.55 -4.16 8.19
N PRO A 32 -10.93 -3.00 8.40
CA PRO A 32 -9.64 -2.71 7.79
C PRO A 32 -8.57 -3.69 8.32
N PRO A 33 -7.54 -4.00 7.51
CA PRO A 33 -6.35 -4.69 8.01
C PRO A 33 -5.66 -3.85 9.08
N ASP A 34 -4.79 -4.46 9.87
CA ASP A 34 -4.00 -3.75 10.88
C ASP A 34 -2.70 -3.20 10.25
N GLU A 35 -2.29 -3.75 9.10
CA GLU A 35 -1.14 -3.34 8.29
C GLU A 35 -1.40 -3.62 6.81
N ILE A 36 -0.91 -2.74 5.91
CA ILE A 36 -0.85 -2.96 4.47
C ILE A 36 0.59 -2.84 3.98
N VAL A 37 1.05 -3.83 3.22
CA VAL A 37 2.37 -3.86 2.59
C VAL A 37 2.21 -3.90 1.09
N ILE A 38 2.72 -2.89 0.40
CA ILE A 38 2.62 -2.75 -1.06
C ILE A 38 4.01 -2.86 -1.65
N ALA A 39 4.22 -3.82 -2.54
CA ALA A 39 5.47 -3.99 -3.27
C ALA A 39 5.30 -3.54 -4.72
N ASP A 40 5.94 -2.44 -5.10
CA ASP A 40 5.98 -1.95 -6.47
C ASP A 40 7.00 -2.73 -7.30
N GLY A 41 6.57 -3.24 -8.45
CA GLY A 41 7.36 -4.04 -9.39
C GLY A 41 8.23 -3.24 -10.35
N GLY A 42 8.53 -1.98 -10.05
CA GLY A 42 9.24 -1.06 -10.94
C GLY A 42 8.29 -0.35 -11.90
N SER A 43 7.23 0.27 -11.36
CA SER A 43 6.31 1.05 -12.17
C SER A 43 6.99 2.26 -12.80
N THR A 44 6.58 2.58 -14.02
CA THR A 44 7.09 3.71 -14.81
C THR A 44 6.03 4.78 -15.06
N ASP A 45 4.85 4.62 -14.49
CA ASP A 45 3.70 5.53 -14.58
C ASP A 45 3.44 6.24 -13.23
N GLY A 46 2.24 6.81 -13.06
CA GLY A 46 1.80 7.50 -11.84
C GLY A 46 1.56 6.61 -10.61
N THR A 47 1.74 5.28 -10.70
CA THR A 47 1.48 4.34 -9.58
C THR A 47 2.23 4.74 -8.30
N VAL A 48 3.56 4.93 -8.39
CA VAL A 48 4.38 5.24 -7.20
C VAL A 48 4.04 6.62 -6.62
N PRO A 49 3.90 7.70 -7.41
CA PRO A 49 3.40 8.97 -6.92
C PRO A 49 2.06 8.86 -6.16
N LEU A 50 1.08 8.12 -6.71
CA LEU A 50 -0.22 7.92 -6.07
C LEU A 50 -0.10 7.22 -4.72
N LEU A 51 0.67 6.14 -4.63
CA LEU A 51 0.89 5.42 -3.37
C LEU A 51 1.57 6.29 -2.32
N ARG A 52 2.53 7.14 -2.72
CA ARG A 52 3.19 8.08 -1.81
C ARG A 52 2.23 9.13 -1.27
N ALA A 53 1.36 9.67 -2.14
CA ALA A 53 0.33 10.62 -1.74
C ALA A 53 -0.65 9.97 -0.75
N TYR A 54 -1.08 8.74 -1.03
CA TYR A 54 -1.96 7.98 -0.16
C TYR A 54 -1.33 7.71 1.23
N ALA A 55 -0.04 7.34 1.27
CA ALA A 55 0.71 7.14 2.51
C ALA A 55 0.90 8.43 3.32
N ALA A 56 1.23 9.53 2.65
CA ALA A 56 1.43 10.84 3.28
C ALA A 56 0.15 11.37 3.93
N ALA A 57 -1.00 11.23 3.24
CA ALA A 57 -2.31 11.62 3.78
C ALA A 57 -2.70 10.88 5.07
N ARG A 58 -2.08 9.73 5.34
CA ARG A 58 -2.35 8.86 6.51
C ARG A 58 -1.24 8.87 7.55
N GLN A 59 -0.23 9.75 7.39
CA GLN A 59 0.96 9.82 8.25
C GLN A 59 1.73 8.49 8.33
N ARG A 60 1.94 7.82 7.18
CA ARG A 60 2.54 6.47 7.10
C ARG A 60 3.91 6.43 6.42
N SER A 61 4.65 5.36 6.70
CA SER A 61 6.05 5.19 6.32
C SER A 61 6.21 4.53 4.95
N VAL A 62 6.86 5.22 4.01
CA VAL A 62 7.32 4.62 2.76
C VAL A 62 8.74 4.12 2.95
N ILE A 63 8.98 2.81 2.80
CA ILE A 63 10.30 2.21 2.99
C ILE A 63 10.93 1.85 1.64
N PRO A 64 12.03 2.49 1.22
CA PRO A 64 12.74 2.04 0.03
C PRO A 64 13.26 0.62 0.25
N ALA A 65 12.75 -0.36 -0.51
CA ALA A 65 13.29 -1.70 -0.49
C ALA A 65 14.67 -1.69 -1.18
N LYS A 66 15.71 -2.08 -0.43
CA LYS A 66 17.01 -2.41 -1.01
C LYS A 66 16.96 -3.85 -1.55
N ALA A 67 16.35 -4.03 -2.71
CA ALA A 67 16.63 -5.20 -3.53
C ALA A 67 17.34 -4.70 -4.80
N GLY A 68 18.20 -5.50 -5.42
CA GLY A 68 18.89 -5.16 -6.69
C GLY A 68 17.96 -5.05 -7.91
N ILE A 69 16.70 -4.68 -7.68
CA ILE A 69 15.56 -4.58 -8.58
C ILE A 69 14.94 -3.21 -8.27
N GLN A 70 14.41 -2.47 -9.24
CA GLN A 70 13.85 -1.12 -9.07
C GLN A 70 12.62 -1.03 -8.12
N SER A 71 12.36 -2.07 -7.32
CA SER A 71 11.19 -2.27 -6.49
C SER A 71 11.18 -1.37 -5.25
N ARG A 72 9.99 -0.91 -4.85
CA ARG A 72 9.77 -0.08 -3.66
C ARG A 72 8.74 -0.74 -2.76
N VAL A 73 8.89 -0.63 -1.43
CA VAL A 73 7.91 -1.14 -0.47
C VAL A 73 7.24 0.03 0.26
N ILE A 74 5.93 -0.03 0.40
CA ILE A 74 5.16 0.97 1.13
C ILE A 74 4.45 0.24 2.26
N LEU A 75 4.73 0.67 3.50
CA LEU A 75 4.13 0.11 4.71
C LEU A 75 3.12 1.10 5.27
N LEU A 76 1.90 0.62 5.45
CA LEU A 76 0.80 1.38 6.01
C LEU A 76 0.30 0.61 7.23
N GLU A 77 0.80 0.92 8.41
CA GLU A 77 0.09 0.50 9.63
C GLU A 77 -1.28 1.20 9.66
N LEU A 78 -2.33 0.55 10.16
CA LEU A 78 -3.64 1.18 10.34
C LEU A 78 -3.94 1.28 11.85
N PRO A 79 -4.62 2.35 12.30
CA PRO A 79 -4.99 2.45 13.71
C PRO A 79 -5.94 1.30 14.05
N GLY A 80 -5.63 0.61 15.15
CA GLY A 80 -6.41 -0.53 15.66
C GLY A 80 -7.75 -0.12 16.26
#